data_AF-D3CS84-F1
#
_entry.id   AF-D3CS84-F1
#
_cell.length_a   1.000
_cell.length_b   1.000
_cell.length_c   1.000
_cell.angle_alpha   90.00
_cell.angle_beta   90.00
_cell.angle_gamma   90.00
#
_symmetry.space_group_name_H-M   'P 1'
#
loop_
_entity.id
_entity.type
_entity.pdbx_description
1 polymer ?
#
loop_
_entity_poly.entity_id
_entity_poly.type
_entity_poly.pdbx_seq_one_letter_code
_entity_poly.pdbx_strand_id
1 'polypeptide(L)'
;MTIAEIAEKYDVSRGAVNKRLAAMGETAPRAQVLPWRMKMDHQHVYAATMLREYSKRLRGQKLDARINQAVDAWLEDLRDGDLVVYYHPDVPPNPASPQRGGFAYVSRGPGEDLVRMPPKKLRSRSASRQVA
;
A
#
# COMPACT_ATOMS: atom_id res chain seq x y z
N MET A 1 6.51 -9.80 16.15
CA MET A 1 5.48 -9.46 17.15
C MET A 1 4.27 -8.90 16.41
N THR A 2 3.13 -9.58 16.45
CA THR A 2 1.89 -9.22 15.74
C THR A 2 1.07 -8.20 16.54
N ILE A 3 0.12 -7.49 15.92
CA ILE A 3 -0.78 -6.56 16.62
C ILE A 3 -1.59 -7.29 17.71
N ALA A 4 -1.93 -8.57 17.49
CA ALA A 4 -2.62 -9.39 18.48
C ALA A 4 -1.73 -9.72 19.68
N GLU A 5 -0.47 -10.09 19.44
CA GLU A 5 0.52 -10.35 20.51
C GLU A 5 0.84 -9.08 21.31
N ILE A 6 0.89 -7.91 20.66
CA ILE A 6 1.08 -6.61 21.32
C ILE A 6 -0.13 -6.30 22.21
N ALA A 7 -1.34 -6.48 21.68
CA ALA A 7 -2.57 -6.24 22.43
C ALA A 7 -2.67 -7.12 23.69
N GLU A 8 -2.33 -8.40 23.55
CA GLU A 8 -2.33 -9.37 24.64
C GLU A 8 -1.22 -9.08 25.67
N LYS A 9 -0.01 -8.78 25.21
CA LYS A 9 1.13 -8.47 26.09
C LYS A 9 0.90 -7.24 26.96
N TYR A 10 0.20 -6.24 26.44
CA TYR A 10 0.00 -4.96 27.13
C TYR A 10 -1.43 -4.77 27.67
N ASP A 11 -2.28 -5.81 27.64
CA ASP A 11 -3.69 -5.80 28.06
C ASP A 11 -4.48 -4.59 27.53
N VAL A 12 -4.34 -4.33 26.24
CA VAL A 12 -5.03 -3.22 25.56
C VAL A 12 -5.85 -3.75 24.38
N SER A 13 -6.89 -3.01 24.01
CA SER A 13 -7.64 -3.36 22.80
C SER A 13 -6.76 -3.23 21.55
N ARG A 14 -6.97 -4.14 20.57
CA ARG A 14 -6.33 -4.06 19.24
C ARG A 14 -6.56 -2.70 18.57
N GLY A 15 -7.70 -2.06 18.84
CA GLY A 15 -8.02 -0.71 18.35
C GLY A 15 -7.13 0.37 18.94
N ALA A 16 -6.77 0.28 20.22
CA ALA A 16 -5.85 1.21 20.87
C ALA A 16 -4.42 1.06 20.34
N VAL A 17 -3.95 -0.17 20.11
CA VAL A 17 -2.65 -0.45 19.49
C VAL A 17 -2.59 0.18 18.10
N ASN A 18 -3.60 -0.04 17.26
CA ASN A 18 -3.68 0.58 15.93
C ASN A 18 -3.66 2.10 15.99
N LYS A 19 -4.42 2.71 16.91
CA LYS A 19 -4.47 4.17 17.04
C LYS A 19 -3.11 4.74 17.48
N ARG A 20 -2.38 4.03 18.34
CA ARG A 20 -1.05 4.44 18.80
C ARG A 20 0.00 4.25 17.71
N LEU A 21 -0.01 3.12 17.02
CA LEU A 21 0.82 2.91 15.82
C LEU A 21 0.55 4.02 14.79
N ALA A 22 -0.72 4.44 14.62
CA ALA A 22 -1.07 5.52 13.69
C ALA A 22 -0.51 6.86 14.10
N ALA A 23 -0.62 7.16 15.39
CA ALA A 23 -0.07 8.37 15.97
C ALA A 23 1.47 8.39 15.94
N MET A 24 2.12 7.24 15.84
CA MET A 24 3.58 7.10 15.72
C MET A 24 4.05 6.99 14.26
N GLY A 25 3.14 7.06 13.28
CA GLY A 25 3.46 6.82 11.86
C GLY A 25 3.79 5.35 11.52
N GLU A 26 3.62 4.45 12.49
CA GLU A 26 3.85 3.01 12.38
C GLU A 26 2.57 2.22 12.06
N THR A 27 1.48 2.88 11.66
CA THR A 27 0.33 2.12 11.16
C THR A 27 0.60 1.59 9.78
N ALA A 28 0.53 0.27 9.65
CA ALA A 28 -0.18 -0.33 8.53
C ALA A 28 -1.66 -0.51 8.90
N PRO A 29 -2.63 0.16 8.24
CA PRO A 29 -4.04 -0.22 8.34
C PRO A 29 -4.68 -0.20 6.95
N ARG A 30 -4.97 -1.34 6.33
CA ARG A 30 -6.14 -2.18 6.62
C ARG A 30 -5.98 -3.44 5.80
N ALA A 31 -5.97 -4.62 6.42
CA ALA A 31 -6.36 -6.00 6.00
C ALA A 31 -6.53 -6.44 4.51
N GLN A 32 -6.32 -5.58 3.54
CA GLN A 32 -6.45 -5.68 2.10
C GLN A 32 -5.52 -4.59 1.53
N VAL A 33 -4.21 -4.81 1.54
CA VAL A 33 -3.25 -3.88 0.90
C VAL A 33 -3.58 -3.72 -0.60
N LEU A 34 -4.33 -4.69 -1.15
CA LEU A 34 -4.97 -4.62 -2.46
C LEU A 34 -6.42 -5.15 -2.39
N PRO A 35 -7.45 -4.29 -2.49
CA PRO A 35 -8.81 -4.70 -2.81
C PRO A 35 -9.43 -3.94 -4.00
N TRP A 36 -8.65 -3.19 -4.79
CA TRP A 36 -9.19 -2.41 -5.90
C TRP A 36 -9.00 -3.09 -7.25
N ARG A 37 -9.95 -2.83 -8.18
CA ARG A 37 -9.87 -3.23 -9.58
C ARG A 37 -8.64 -2.59 -10.23
N MET A 38 -7.61 -3.39 -10.49
CA MET A 38 -6.46 -3.02 -11.31
C MET A 38 -6.69 -3.47 -12.75
N LYS A 39 -6.09 -2.77 -13.73
CA LYS A 39 -5.99 -3.29 -15.10
C LYS A 39 -5.33 -4.67 -15.03
N MET A 40 -5.83 -5.63 -15.81
CA MET A 40 -5.38 -7.03 -15.78
C MET A 40 -3.87 -7.13 -15.93
N ASP A 41 -3.31 -6.37 -16.87
CA ASP A 41 -1.86 -6.31 -17.15
C ASP A 41 -1.00 -5.81 -15.97
N HIS A 42 -1.60 -5.11 -14.99
CA HIS A 42 -0.90 -4.54 -13.85
C HIS A 42 -0.92 -5.47 -12.62
N GLN A 43 -1.78 -6.50 -12.62
CA GLN A 43 -2.01 -7.37 -11.45
C GLN A 43 -0.81 -8.25 -11.08
N HIS A 44 0.11 -8.41 -12.03
CA HIS A 44 1.29 -9.27 -11.92
C HIS A 44 2.61 -8.48 -11.86
N VAL A 45 2.54 -7.14 -11.88
CA VAL A 45 3.72 -6.29 -11.70
C VAL A 45 4.30 -6.51 -10.30
N TYR A 46 5.62 -6.37 -10.17
CA TYR A 46 6.37 -6.64 -8.94
C TYR A 46 5.76 -5.95 -7.71
N ALA A 47 5.46 -4.65 -7.78
CA ALA A 47 4.83 -3.91 -6.69
C ALA A 47 3.48 -4.53 -6.27
N ALA A 48 2.63 -4.94 -7.23
CA ALA A 48 1.36 -5.59 -6.92
C ALA A 48 1.56 -6.95 -6.23
N THR A 49 2.58 -7.71 -6.66
CA THR A 49 2.93 -8.99 -6.04
C THR A 49 3.42 -8.79 -4.61
N MET A 50 4.35 -7.86 -4.36
CA MET A 50 4.86 -7.59 -3.01
C MET A 50 3.76 -7.13 -2.05
N LEU A 51 2.89 -6.22 -2.50
CA LEU A 51 1.73 -5.78 -1.71
C LEU A 51 0.78 -6.94 -1.36
N ARG A 52 0.58 -7.89 -2.29
CA ARG A 52 -0.27 -9.07 -2.06
C ARG A 52 0.34 -9.99 -1.00
N GLU A 53 1.63 -10.28 -1.10
CA GLU A 53 2.34 -11.13 -0.15
C GLU A 53 2.42 -10.47 1.23
N TYR A 54 2.74 -9.18 1.29
CA TYR A 54 2.68 -8.39 2.52
C TYR A 54 1.29 -8.44 3.16
N SER A 55 0.22 -8.35 2.35
CA SER A 55 -1.15 -8.49 2.84
C SER A 55 -1.44 -9.88 3.41
N LYS A 56 -0.88 -10.96 2.85
CA LYS A 56 -1.00 -12.32 3.41
C LYS A 56 -0.30 -12.40 4.77
N ARG A 57 0.89 -11.81 4.89
CA ARG A 57 1.66 -11.76 6.15
C ARG A 57 0.90 -11.04 7.25
N LEU A 58 0.29 -9.89 6.93
CA LEU A 58 -0.55 -9.15 7.88
C LEU A 58 -1.78 -9.95 8.34
N ARG A 59 -2.29 -10.87 7.50
CA ARG A 59 -3.38 -11.79 7.87
C ARG A 59 -2.90 -13.03 8.63
N GLY A 60 -1.62 -13.12 8.99
CA GLY A 60 -1.05 -14.28 9.68
C GLY A 60 -0.94 -15.53 8.81
N GLN A 61 -1.03 -15.40 7.47
CA GLN A 61 -0.82 -16.52 6.57
C GLN A 61 0.68 -16.84 6.49
N LYS A 62 1.01 -18.12 6.36
CA LYS A 62 2.39 -18.54 6.12
C LYS A 62 2.83 -18.11 4.73
N LEU A 63 3.95 -17.40 4.67
CA LEU A 63 4.67 -17.10 3.44
C LEU A 63 5.83 -18.08 3.30
N ASP A 64 6.22 -18.33 2.06
CA ASP A 64 7.51 -18.94 1.78
C ASP A 64 8.65 -18.05 2.31
N ALA A 65 9.72 -18.65 2.83
CA ALA A 65 10.81 -17.93 3.49
C ALA A 65 11.53 -16.95 2.54
N ARG A 66 11.72 -17.34 1.28
CA ARG A 66 12.34 -16.48 0.26
C ARG A 66 11.43 -15.31 -0.08
N ILE A 67 10.12 -15.55 -0.19
CA ILE A 67 9.15 -14.48 -0.42
C ILE A 67 9.13 -13.52 0.77
N ASN A 68 9.17 -14.03 1.99
CA ASN A 68 9.15 -13.19 3.18
C ASN A 68 10.39 -12.28 3.25
N GLN A 69 11.58 -12.81 2.95
CA GLN A 69 12.81 -12.02 2.83
C GLN A 69 12.71 -10.95 1.73
N ALA A 70 12.15 -11.30 0.57
CA ALA A 70 11.95 -10.33 -0.51
C ALA A 70 10.98 -9.21 -0.11
N VAL A 71 9.93 -9.53 0.64
CA VAL A 71 9.00 -8.53 1.19
C VAL A 71 9.72 -7.65 2.22
N ASP A 72 10.54 -8.21 3.10
CA ASP A 72 11.31 -7.43 4.08
C ASP A 72 12.27 -6.46 3.39
N ALA A 73 13.10 -6.93 2.44
CA ALA A 73 14.03 -6.08 1.71
C ALA A 73 13.30 -4.96 0.93
N TRP A 74 12.19 -5.29 0.28
CA TRP A 74 11.40 -4.31 -0.45
C TRP A 74 10.77 -3.24 0.46
N LEU A 75 10.33 -3.62 1.66
CA LEU A 75 9.82 -2.67 2.65
C LEU A 75 10.94 -1.78 3.21
N GLU A 76 12.14 -2.34 3.40
CA GLU A 76 13.33 -1.59 3.80
C GLU A 76 13.71 -0.56 2.73
N ASP A 77 13.77 -0.94 1.45
CA ASP A 77 14.04 -0.01 0.34
C ASP A 77 13.03 1.16 0.31
N LEU A 78 11.74 0.87 0.51
CA LEU A 78 10.70 1.90 0.55
C LEU A 78 10.84 2.82 1.77
N ARG A 79 11.24 2.28 2.93
CA ARG A 79 11.46 3.07 4.13
C ARG A 79 12.69 3.95 4.00
N ASP A 80 13.80 3.38 3.54
CA ASP A 80 15.09 4.05 3.47
C ASP A 80 15.09 5.14 2.38
N GLY A 81 14.30 4.96 1.31
CA GLY A 81 14.06 5.97 0.29
C GLY A 81 12.97 7.00 0.63
N ASP A 82 12.30 6.89 1.77
CA ASP A 82 11.09 7.65 2.12
C ASP A 82 10.03 7.62 1.00
N LEU A 83 9.76 6.41 0.50
CA LEU A 83 8.89 6.15 -0.65
C LEU A 83 7.58 5.47 -0.23
N VAL A 84 6.56 5.69 -1.04
CA VAL A 84 5.28 4.97 -1.02
C VAL A 84 4.95 4.45 -2.41
N VAL A 85 4.21 3.35 -2.47
CA VAL A 85 3.75 2.77 -3.73
C VAL A 85 2.53 3.54 -4.22
N TYR A 86 2.63 4.22 -5.35
CA TYR A 86 1.51 4.86 -6.02
C TYR A 86 0.94 3.96 -7.12
N TYR A 87 -0.38 3.82 -7.18
CA TYR A 87 -1.05 3.16 -8.31
C TYR A 87 -1.94 4.14 -9.08
N HIS A 88 -1.80 4.17 -10.41
CA HIS A 88 -2.76 4.81 -11.31
C HIS A 88 -2.76 4.10 -12.67
N PRO A 89 -3.93 3.77 -13.25
CA PRO A 89 -4.01 2.95 -14.46
C PRO A 89 -3.32 3.53 -15.69
N ASP A 90 -3.05 4.83 -15.68
CA ASP A 90 -2.44 5.57 -16.80
C ASP A 90 -1.00 6.03 -16.50
N VAL A 91 -0.40 5.55 -15.39
CA VAL A 91 1.03 5.76 -15.17
C VAL A 91 1.82 5.01 -16.26
N PRO A 92 2.71 5.70 -17.00
CA PRO A 92 3.52 5.07 -18.04
C PRO A 92 4.55 4.11 -17.43
N PRO A 93 5.17 3.24 -18.24
CA PRO A 93 6.29 2.42 -17.82
C PRO A 93 7.40 3.25 -17.18
N ASN A 94 7.91 2.77 -16.05
CA ASN A 94 8.91 3.46 -15.21
C ASN A 94 9.75 2.42 -14.44
N PRO A 95 10.81 2.79 -13.71
CA PRO A 95 11.65 1.82 -13.00
C PRO A 95 10.91 0.88 -12.04
N ALA A 96 9.78 1.30 -11.44
CA ALA A 96 8.95 0.44 -10.58
C ALA A 96 8.04 -0.53 -11.38
N SER A 97 7.78 -0.22 -12.65
CA SER A 97 6.98 -1.05 -13.58
C SER A 97 7.44 -0.83 -15.04
N PRO A 98 8.57 -1.43 -15.46
CA PRO A 98 9.28 -1.04 -16.69
C PRO A 98 8.58 -1.44 -17.99
N GLN A 99 7.65 -2.40 -17.95
CA GLN A 99 6.98 -2.92 -19.15
C GLN A 99 5.52 -2.49 -19.26
N ARG A 100 4.83 -2.38 -18.12
CA ARG A 100 3.37 -2.21 -18.08
C ARG A 100 2.92 -0.87 -17.51
N GLY A 101 3.78 -0.18 -16.73
CA GLY A 101 3.37 1.01 -15.99
C GLY A 101 2.39 0.68 -14.87
N GLY A 102 1.49 1.61 -14.56
CA GLY A 102 0.46 1.42 -13.54
C GLY A 102 0.90 1.68 -12.10
N PHE A 103 2.14 1.34 -11.76
CA PHE A 103 2.73 1.56 -10.43
C PHE A 103 3.94 2.49 -10.52
N ALA A 104 4.13 3.32 -9.51
CA ALA A 104 5.32 4.16 -9.34
C ALA A 104 5.71 4.23 -7.86
N TYR A 105 6.98 4.50 -7.58
CA TYR A 105 7.42 4.91 -6.24
C TYR A 105 7.42 6.44 -6.19
N VAL A 106 6.79 7.00 -5.17
CA VAL A 106 6.68 8.45 -4.97
C VAL A 106 7.09 8.79 -3.55
N SER A 107 7.63 9.99 -3.33
CA SER A 107 7.97 10.44 -1.98
C SER A 107 6.76 10.38 -1.05
N ARG A 108 7.01 9.90 0.16
CA ARG A 108 6.03 9.79 1.24
C ARG A 108 5.64 11.19 1.71
N GLY A 109 4.34 11.43 1.79
CA GLY A 109 3.78 12.61 2.43
C GLY A 109 3.64 12.42 3.94
N PRO A 110 3.51 13.51 4.72
CA PRO A 110 3.29 13.41 6.16
C PRO A 110 2.01 12.64 6.47
N GLY A 111 2.12 11.55 7.24
CA GLY A 111 1.02 10.68 7.62
C GLY A 111 0.55 9.69 6.54
N GLU A 112 1.33 9.50 5.47
CA GLU A 112 1.01 8.52 4.43
C GLU A 112 1.52 7.11 4.73
N ASP A 113 0.67 6.13 4.40
CA ASP A 113 0.94 4.70 4.51
C ASP A 113 1.74 4.16 3.30
N LEU A 114 2.02 2.85 3.27
CA LEU A 114 2.80 2.15 2.24
C LEU A 114 2.25 2.33 0.80
N VAL A 115 0.95 2.58 0.64
CA VAL A 115 0.30 2.71 -0.68
C VAL A 115 -0.51 4.00 -0.78
N ARG A 116 -0.18 4.81 -1.79
CA ARG A 116 -0.97 5.97 -2.21
C ARG A 116 -1.94 5.55 -3.33
N MET A 117 -3.23 5.57 -3.03
CA MET A 117 -4.27 5.39 -4.04
C MET A 117 -4.34 6.61 -4.96
N PRO A 118 -4.81 6.46 -6.22
CA PRO A 118 -5.14 7.62 -7.00
C PRO A 118 -6.24 8.38 -6.25
N PRO A 119 -6.23 9.72 -6.24
CA PRO A 119 -7.37 10.46 -5.71
C PRO A 119 -8.61 9.88 -6.38
N LYS A 120 -9.61 9.44 -5.60
CA LYS A 120 -10.93 9.12 -6.16
C LYS A 120 -11.23 10.30 -7.06
N LYS A 121 -11.48 10.08 -8.36
CA LYS A 121 -12.05 11.14 -9.19
C LYS A 121 -13.26 11.63 -8.39
N LEU A 122 -13.15 12.80 -7.74
CA LEU A 122 -14.30 13.67 -7.56
C LEU A 122 -14.83 13.71 -8.97
N ARG A 123 -15.97 13.05 -9.21
CA ARG A 123 -16.63 13.14 -10.51
C ARG A 123 -16.58 14.63 -10.81
N SER A 124 -15.84 15.02 -11.84
CA SER A 124 -15.97 16.37 -12.35
C SER A 124 -17.45 16.41 -12.73
N ARG A 125 -18.27 17.07 -11.91
CA ARG A 125 -19.51 17.63 -12.45
C ARG A 125 -19.00 18.50 -13.57
N SER A 126 -19.12 18.02 -14.80
CA SER A 126 -18.91 18.81 -15.99
C SER A 126 -19.83 20.03 -15.84
N ALA A 127 -19.28 21.10 -15.28
CA ALA A 127 -19.86 22.42 -15.29
C ALA A 127 -19.54 22.97 -16.67
N SER A 128 -20.34 22.58 -17.65
CA SER A 128 -20.45 23.27 -18.93
C SER A 128 -21.87 23.03 -19.45
N ARG A 129 -22.82 23.61 -18.73
CA ARG A 129 -24.05 24.12 -19.34
C ARG A 129 -23.87 25.64 -19.42
N GLN A 130 -24.35 26.21 -20.53
CA GLN A 130 -24.47 27.64 -20.86
C GLN A 130 -23.16 28.34 -21.30
N VAL A 131 -23.09 29.12 -22.39
CA VAL A 131 -24.10 29.82 -23.20
C VAL A 131 -23.52 30.04 -24.61
N ALA A 132 -24.33 29.85 -25.66
CA ALA A 132 -24.37 30.69 -26.86
C ALA A 132 -25.77 30.55 -27.47
#